data_AF-A0A8H5CLG5-F1
#
_entry.id   AF-A0A8H5CLG5-F1
#
_cell.length_a   1.000
_cell.length_b   1.000
_cell.length_c   1.000
_cell.angle_alpha   90.00
_cell.angle_beta   90.00
_cell.angle_gamma   90.00
#
_symmetry.space_group_name_H-M   'P 1'
#
loop_
_entity.id
_entity.type
_entity.pdbx_description
1 polymer ?
#
loop_
_entity_poly.entity_id
_entity_poly.type
_entity_poly.pdbx_seq_one_letter_code
_entity_poly.pdbx_strand_id
1 'polypeptide(L)'
;MKGFKYLFLSWLPLLLIAQAAGLSARSIENSSSNDTRLIVDLGYAKYQGFFNETSSSIRFLGLRYAKSTAGSSRWKAPQTPDTTAGLQIANTQPAQCPQAPFGSAAGILSKIVAQVFRNAIKSLLRTRIVFS
;
A
#
# COMPACT_ATOMS: atom_id res chain seq x y z
N MET A 1 -59.23 -20.82 35.09
CA MET A 1 -58.23 -20.16 34.24
C MET A 1 -56.85 -20.70 34.59
N LYS A 2 -56.25 -21.51 33.71
CA LYS A 2 -54.82 -21.89 33.65
C LYS A 2 -54.65 -22.82 32.46
N GLY A 3 -54.45 -22.22 31.28
CA GLY A 3 -54.08 -22.92 30.05
C GLY A 3 -52.56 -22.88 29.92
N PHE A 4 -51.93 -23.99 30.25
CA PHE A 4 -50.55 -24.32 29.90
C PHE A 4 -50.63 -25.80 29.64
N LYS A 5 -50.15 -26.27 28.46
CA LYS A 5 -49.49 -27.57 28.26
C LYS A 5 -49.52 -28.07 26.80
N TYR A 6 -48.30 -28.24 26.28
CA TYR A 6 -47.86 -29.23 25.30
C TYR A 6 -48.24 -29.04 23.81
N LEU A 7 -47.46 -28.22 23.11
CA LEU A 7 -47.06 -28.50 21.73
C LEU A 7 -45.75 -29.30 21.78
N PHE A 8 -45.89 -30.60 22.06
CA PHE A 8 -44.84 -31.61 22.03
C PHE A 8 -44.88 -32.31 20.66
N LEU A 9 -43.72 -32.40 20.02
CA LEU A 9 -43.27 -33.50 19.15
C LEU A 9 -44.18 -33.97 17.99
N SER A 10 -43.76 -33.69 16.75
CA SER A 10 -43.55 -34.74 15.73
C SER A 10 -43.14 -34.12 14.39
N TRP A 11 -41.83 -34.05 14.13
CA TRP A 11 -41.22 -34.70 12.95
C TRP A 11 -39.74 -34.30 12.86
N LEU A 12 -38.90 -35.17 13.41
CA LEU A 12 -37.49 -35.30 13.05
C LEU A 12 -37.40 -35.95 11.64
N PRO A 13 -36.23 -36.02 11.01
CA PRO A 13 -35.73 -35.18 9.92
C PRO A 13 -35.54 -36.02 8.63
N LEU A 14 -35.36 -35.41 7.45
CA LEU A 14 -34.56 -35.94 6.33
C LEU A 14 -34.71 -34.99 5.14
N LEU A 15 -33.66 -34.25 4.78
CA LEU A 15 -33.07 -34.39 3.45
C LEU A 15 -31.76 -33.61 3.42
N LEU A 16 -30.70 -34.40 3.31
CA LEU A 16 -29.36 -34.03 2.90
C LEU A 16 -29.44 -33.22 1.59
N ILE A 17 -29.06 -31.94 1.59
CA ILE A 17 -28.61 -31.26 0.37
C ILE A 17 -27.17 -30.81 0.61
N ALA A 18 -26.27 -31.77 0.41
CA ALA A 18 -24.92 -31.45 0.00
C ALA A 18 -24.99 -30.93 -1.44
N GLN A 19 -24.83 -29.63 -1.65
CA GLN A 19 -24.42 -29.10 -2.94
C GLN A 19 -23.04 -28.50 -2.80
N ALA A 20 -22.05 -29.35 -3.06
CA ALA A 20 -20.73 -28.92 -3.49
C ALA A 20 -20.87 -28.28 -4.87
N ALA A 21 -20.93 -26.96 -4.90
CA ALA A 21 -20.49 -26.17 -6.04
C ALA A 21 -19.64 -25.04 -5.46
N GLY A 22 -18.39 -25.39 -5.13
CA GLY A 22 -17.36 -24.39 -4.95
C GLY A 22 -17.12 -23.70 -6.29
N LEU A 23 -17.94 -22.68 -6.60
CA LEU A 23 -17.50 -21.65 -7.54
C LEU A 23 -16.36 -20.93 -6.85
N SER A 24 -15.14 -21.40 -7.08
CA SER A 24 -13.99 -20.51 -6.98
C SER A 24 -14.25 -19.40 -7.99
N ALA A 25 -14.72 -18.26 -7.49
CA ALA A 25 -14.62 -17.02 -8.22
C ALA A 25 -13.13 -16.78 -8.44
N ARG A 26 -12.65 -17.15 -9.63
CA ARG A 26 -11.39 -16.62 -10.14
C ARG A 26 -11.64 -15.13 -10.25
N SER A 27 -11.15 -14.36 -9.28
CA SER A 27 -10.94 -12.94 -9.49
C SER A 27 -10.05 -12.85 -10.72
N ILE A 28 -10.64 -12.44 -11.84
CA ILE A 28 -9.86 -11.82 -12.90
C ILE A 28 -9.33 -10.58 -12.21
N GLU A 29 -8.13 -10.68 -11.65
CA GLU A 29 -7.29 -9.53 -11.43
C GLU A 29 -7.08 -8.97 -12.84
N ASN A 30 -8.00 -8.10 -13.23
CA ASN A 30 -7.75 -7.10 -14.24
C ASN A 30 -6.71 -6.17 -13.61
N SER A 31 -5.48 -6.69 -13.48
CA SER A 31 -4.30 -5.93 -13.18
C SER A 31 -4.17 -5.01 -14.37
N SER A 32 -4.84 -3.86 -14.25
CA SER A 32 -4.77 -2.78 -15.22
C SER A 32 -3.29 -2.65 -15.55
N SER A 33 -2.92 -2.77 -16.82
CA SER A 33 -1.54 -2.64 -17.27
C SER A 33 -0.98 -1.22 -17.02
N ASN A 34 -1.75 -0.36 -16.33
CA ASN A 34 -1.34 0.87 -15.70
C ASN A 34 -0.63 0.67 -14.36
N ASP A 35 -0.89 -0.42 -13.64
CA ASP A 35 -0.43 -0.61 -12.26
C ASP A 35 1.08 -0.90 -12.18
N THR A 36 1.58 -1.75 -13.08
CA THR A 36 3.01 -2.04 -13.17
C THR A 36 3.86 -0.84 -13.60
N ARG A 37 3.27 0.11 -14.34
CA ARG A 37 3.94 1.36 -14.76
C ARG A 37 4.23 2.30 -13.61
N LEU A 38 3.55 2.10 -12.48
CA LEU A 38 3.70 2.90 -11.27
C LEU A 38 4.66 2.27 -10.28
N ILE A 39 5.24 1.09 -10.58
CA ILE A 39 6.17 0.40 -9.70
C ILE A 39 7.62 0.75 -10.07
N VAL A 40 8.44 1.02 -9.06
CA VAL A 40 9.88 1.26 -9.18
C VAL A 40 10.63 0.30 -8.29
N ASP A 41 11.61 -0.38 -8.86
CA ASP A 41 12.57 -1.19 -8.11
C ASP A 41 13.86 -0.39 -7.90
N LEU A 42 14.23 -0.18 -6.63
CA LEU A 42 15.47 0.50 -6.23
C LEU A 42 16.57 -0.48 -5.82
N GLY A 43 16.36 -1.80 -6.00
CA GLY A 43 17.26 -2.88 -5.59
C GLY A 43 17.12 -3.25 -4.11
N TYR A 44 16.98 -2.26 -3.22
CA TYR A 44 16.74 -2.51 -1.79
C TYR A 44 15.26 -2.59 -1.41
N ALA A 45 14.36 -2.02 -2.22
CA ALA A 45 12.92 -2.02 -2.00
C ALA A 45 12.17 -1.72 -3.31
N LYS A 46 10.94 -2.22 -3.41
CA LYS A 46 10.01 -1.92 -4.50
C LYS A 46 8.94 -0.95 -4.02
N TYR A 47 8.70 0.12 -4.76
CA TYR A 47 7.71 1.15 -4.41
C TYR A 47 6.66 1.32 -5.51
N GLN A 48 5.39 1.36 -5.13
CA GLN A 48 4.27 1.69 -6.01
C GLN A 48 3.84 3.14 -5.77
N GLY A 49 4.01 3.98 -6.78
CA GLY A 49 3.52 5.36 -6.79
C GLY A 49 2.06 5.42 -7.20
N PHE A 50 1.54 6.64 -7.31
CA PHE A 50 0.20 6.89 -7.84
C PHE A 50 0.25 7.96 -8.92
N PHE A 51 -0.68 7.87 -9.87
CA PHE A 51 -0.85 8.89 -10.89
C PHE A 51 -1.71 10.03 -10.33
N ASN A 52 -1.24 11.27 -10.52
CA ASN A 52 -1.99 12.46 -10.18
C ASN A 52 -2.42 13.16 -11.49
N GLU A 53 -3.72 13.12 -11.78
CA GLU A 53 -4.30 13.63 -13.03
C GLU A 53 -4.15 15.15 -13.14
N THR A 54 -4.38 15.88 -12.05
CA THR A 54 -4.29 17.35 -12.00
C THR A 54 -2.92 17.86 -12.41
N SER A 55 -1.85 17.14 -12.05
CA SER A 55 -0.48 17.50 -12.40
C SER A 55 0.11 16.64 -13.52
N SER A 56 -0.69 15.76 -14.13
CA SER A 56 -0.27 14.80 -15.17
C SER A 56 1.06 14.11 -14.85
N SER A 57 1.25 13.73 -13.58
CA SER A 57 2.53 13.27 -13.04
C SER A 57 2.35 12.07 -12.14
N ILE A 58 3.33 11.16 -12.17
CA ILE A 58 3.44 10.04 -11.24
C ILE A 58 4.16 10.52 -10.00
N ARG A 59 3.56 10.29 -8.84
CA ARG A 59 4.06 10.73 -7.53
C ARG A 59 4.41 9.51 -6.69
N PHE A 60 5.56 9.58 -6.02
CA PHE A 60 5.99 8.63 -5.01
C PHE A 60 6.25 9.40 -3.73
N LEU A 61 5.50 9.08 -2.68
CA LEU A 61 5.58 9.73 -1.38
C LEU A 61 6.12 8.76 -0.34
N GLY A 62 7.01 9.24 0.53
CA GLY A 62 7.47 8.47 1.69
C GLY A 62 8.48 7.36 1.39
N LEU A 63 9.28 7.48 0.32
CA LEU A 63 10.34 6.50 0.04
C LEU A 63 11.43 6.62 1.11
N ARG A 64 11.90 5.49 1.67
CA ARG A 64 12.98 5.51 2.66
C ARG A 64 14.29 5.82 1.98
N TYR A 65 14.90 6.96 2.29
CA TYR A 65 16.19 7.34 1.73
C TYR A 65 17.37 6.90 2.62
N ALA A 66 17.15 6.85 3.93
CA ALA A 66 18.14 6.42 4.90
C ALA A 66 17.49 5.68 6.08
N LYS A 67 18.33 5.04 6.89
CA LYS A 67 17.92 4.47 8.17
C LYS A 67 17.33 5.51 9.11
N SER A 68 16.53 5.01 10.03
CA SER A 68 15.95 5.78 11.11
C SER A 68 17.05 6.43 11.96
N THR A 69 16.98 7.75 12.17
CA THR A 69 17.92 8.51 13.00
C THR A 69 17.47 8.61 14.47
N ALA A 70 16.54 7.77 14.92
CA ALA A 70 16.09 7.70 16.32
C ALA A 70 17.17 7.08 17.18
N GLY A 71 17.03 7.31 18.50
CA GLY A 71 17.89 6.70 19.51
C GLY A 71 19.36 7.08 19.33
N SER A 72 20.22 6.07 19.33
CA SER A 72 21.69 6.21 19.25
C SER A 72 22.22 6.82 17.95
N SER A 73 21.38 6.94 16.92
CA SER A 73 21.75 7.43 15.59
C SER A 73 21.40 8.91 15.35
N ARG A 74 20.84 9.62 16.34
CA ARG A 74 20.35 11.01 16.18
C ARG A 74 21.40 11.99 15.71
N TRP A 75 22.61 11.88 16.24
CA TRP A 75 23.70 12.82 15.98
C TRP A 75 24.80 12.19 15.12
N LYS A 76 24.42 11.23 14.27
CA LYS A 76 25.32 10.51 13.38
C LYS A 76 24.93 10.76 11.93
N ALA A 77 25.88 10.57 11.02
CA ALA A 77 25.64 10.64 9.59
C ALA A 77 24.54 9.63 9.17
N PRO A 78 23.66 9.98 8.21
CA PRO A 78 22.67 9.06 7.66
C PRO A 78 23.31 7.76 7.18
N GLN A 79 22.67 6.64 7.49
CA GLN A 79 23.13 5.31 7.09
C GLN A 79 22.22 4.76 5.99
N THR A 80 22.75 3.88 5.14
CA THR A 80 22.01 3.21 4.07
C THR A 80 20.74 2.55 4.61
N PRO A 81 19.58 2.69 3.94
CA PRO A 81 18.33 2.08 4.39
C PRO A 81 18.40 0.55 4.40
N ASP A 82 17.62 -0.07 5.28
CA ASP A 82 17.46 -1.52 5.29
C ASP A 82 16.69 -2.00 4.05
N THR A 83 17.10 -3.17 3.54
CA THR A 83 16.36 -3.87 2.48
C THR A 83 14.99 -4.26 2.98
N THR A 84 13.94 -3.89 2.24
CA THR A 84 12.56 -4.23 2.56
C THR A 84 12.02 -5.14 1.48
N ALA A 85 11.62 -6.35 1.87
CA ALA A 85 10.97 -7.28 0.95
C ALA A 85 9.54 -6.83 0.60
N GLY A 86 9.10 -7.17 -0.60
CA GLY A 86 7.74 -6.90 -1.09
C GLY A 86 7.53 -5.48 -1.62
N LEU A 87 6.29 -5.21 -2.03
CA LEU A 87 5.87 -3.95 -2.63
C LEU A 87 5.40 -2.96 -1.56
N GLN A 88 5.98 -1.76 -1.55
CA GLN A 88 5.65 -0.70 -0.61
C GLN A 88 4.78 0.37 -1.30
N ILE A 89 3.62 0.67 -0.73
CA ILE A 89 2.72 1.69 -1.28
C ILE A 89 3.22 3.09 -0.89
N ALA A 90 3.54 3.91 -1.90
CA ALA A 90 4.14 5.23 -1.76
C ALA A 90 3.14 6.35 -2.08
N ASN A 91 1.95 6.32 -1.46
CA ASN A 91 0.85 7.24 -1.74
C ASN A 91 0.51 8.20 -0.58
N THR A 92 1.21 8.09 0.54
CA THR A 92 0.86 8.81 1.77
C THR A 92 1.96 9.83 2.11
N GLN A 93 1.55 11.04 2.47
CA GLN A 93 2.46 12.09 2.93
C GLN A 93 3.13 11.64 4.24
N PRO A 94 4.46 11.54 4.29
CA PRO A 94 5.13 11.16 5.52
C PRO A 94 5.11 12.29 6.54
N ALA A 95 5.27 11.92 7.81
CA ALA A 95 5.48 12.88 8.88
C ALA A 95 6.71 13.77 8.58
N GLN A 96 6.55 15.07 8.84
CA GLN A 96 7.63 16.03 8.70
C GLN A 96 8.67 15.86 9.81
N CYS A 97 9.86 16.40 9.57
CA CYS A 97 10.88 16.47 10.60
C CYS A 97 10.35 17.28 11.80
N PRO A 98 10.75 16.93 13.03
CA PRO A 98 10.42 17.73 14.21
C PRO A 98 10.94 19.15 14.03
N GLN A 99 10.02 20.06 13.79
CA GLN A 99 10.27 21.47 13.60
C GLN A 99 9.17 22.23 14.33
N ALA A 100 9.46 23.47 14.73
CA ALA A 100 8.49 24.34 15.38
C ALA A 100 8.08 25.44 14.39
N PRO A 101 7.26 25.14 13.37
CA PRO A 101 6.92 26.13 12.34
C PRO A 101 6.21 27.36 12.94
N PHE A 102 5.54 27.20 14.09
CA PHE A 102 4.84 28.27 14.82
C PHE A 102 5.06 28.18 16.34
N GLY A 103 6.24 27.74 16.79
CA GLY A 103 6.53 27.54 18.22
C GLY A 103 5.97 26.25 18.84
N SER A 104 5.14 25.50 18.11
CA SER A 104 4.69 24.15 18.47
C SER A 104 5.53 23.10 17.75
N ALA A 105 6.22 22.23 18.48
CA ALA A 105 6.97 21.13 17.90
C ALA A 105 6.00 20.07 17.34
N ALA A 106 5.76 20.11 16.02
CA ALA A 106 4.95 19.13 15.32
C ALA A 106 5.87 18.33 14.39
N GLY A 107 5.98 17.02 14.63
CA GLY A 107 6.77 16.09 13.83
C GLY A 107 7.31 14.93 14.65
N ILE A 108 7.17 13.71 14.16
CA ILE A 108 7.82 12.56 14.78
C ILE A 108 9.29 12.50 14.35
N LEU A 109 10.18 12.28 15.30
CA LEU A 109 11.58 12.00 15.01
C LEU A 109 11.64 10.71 14.17
N SER A 110 12.56 10.66 13.19
CA SER A 110 13.22 9.43 12.74
C SER A 110 12.88 8.80 11.39
N LYS A 111 12.19 9.47 10.47
CA LYS A 111 12.04 8.90 9.11
C LYS A 111 12.64 9.85 8.08
N ILE A 112 13.87 9.57 7.65
CA ILE A 112 14.49 10.23 6.49
C ILE A 112 13.84 9.63 5.25
N VAL A 113 12.92 10.38 4.68
CA VAL A 113 12.13 9.97 3.53
C VAL A 113 12.17 11.02 2.43
N ALA A 114 12.08 10.55 1.19
CA ALA A 114 12.06 11.39 0.01
C ALA A 114 10.69 11.36 -0.66
N GLN A 115 10.46 12.34 -1.54
CA GLN A 115 9.32 12.38 -2.46
C GLN A 115 9.83 12.57 -3.87
N VAL A 116 9.31 11.81 -4.81
CA VAL A 116 9.74 11.83 -6.21
C VAL A 116 8.53 12.07 -7.10
N PHE A 117 8.64 13.08 -7.96
CA PHE A 117 7.62 13.41 -8.95
C PHE A 117 8.20 13.20 -10.35
N ARG A 118 7.56 12.36 -11.15
CA ARG A 118 7.95 12.10 -12.53
C ARG A 118 6.82 12.51 -13.46
N ASN A 119 7.15 13.26 -14.51
CA ASN A 119 6.18 13.56 -15.56
C ASN A 119 5.76 12.25 -16.26
N ALA A 120 4.45 11.99 -16.36
CA ALA A 120 3.94 10.78 -16.98
C ALA A 120 4.28 10.67 -18.47
N ILE A 121 4.43 11.81 -19.17
CA ILE A 121 4.77 11.87 -20.59
C ILE A 121 6.20 11.33 -20.85
N LYS A 122 7.16 11.60 -19.95
CA LYS A 122 8.54 11.06 -20.07
C LYS A 122 8.63 9.57 -19.70
N SER A 123 7.74 9.08 -18.85
CA SER A 123 7.66 7.65 -18.50
C SER A 123 7.17 6.80 -19.69
N LEU A 124 6.27 7.34 -20.51
CA LEU A 124 5.76 6.70 -21.73
C LEU A 124 6.80 6.60 -22.86
N LEU A 125 7.65 7.62 -23.02
CA LEU A 125 8.65 7.65 -24.09
C LEU A 125 9.80 6.66 -23.88
N ARG A 126 10.13 6.28 -22.63
CA ARG A 126 11.16 5.27 -22.33
C ARG A 126 10.72 3.83 -22.64
N THR A 127 9.41 3.58 -22.78
CA THR A 127 8.88 2.25 -23.15
C THR A 127 8.74 2.05 -24.67
N ARG A 128 8.95 3.09 -25.48
CA ARG A 128 8.68 3.06 -26.93
C ARG A 128 9.93 3.05 -27.83
N ILE A 129 11.11 2.91 -27.24
CA ILE A 129 12.38 2.83 -27.98
C ILE A 129 13.07 1.51 -27.62
N VAL A 130 12.50 0.41 -28.11
CA VAL A 130 13.29 -0.77 -28.46
C VAL A 130 13.46 -0.64 -29.98
N PHE A 131 14.63 -0.16 -30.40
CA PHE A 131 15.01 -0.18 -31.81
C PHE A 131 15.15 -1.65 -32.23
N SER A 132 14.40 -2.01 -33.28
CA SER A 132 14.64 -3.21 -34.09
C SER A 132 15.88 -3.01 -34.96
#